data_AF-A0ABD2XHX5-F1
#
_entry.id   AF-A0ABD2XHX5-F1
#
_cell.length_a   1.000
_cell.length_b   1.000
_cell.length_c   1.000
_cell.angle_alpha   90.00
_cell.angle_beta   90.00
_cell.angle_gamma   90.00
#
_symmetry.space_group_name_H-M   'P 1'
#
loop_
_entity.id
_entity.type
_entity.pdbx_description
1 polymer ?
#
loop_
_entity_poly.entity_id
_entity_poly.type
_entity_poly.pdbx_seq_one_letter_code
_entity_poly.pdbx_strand_id
1 'polypeptide(L)'
;MLARELENNEAFEQWLRPGDIFIVDRGYRDVVPILEERGIICKMPPLLEAGEHQLSTEAANEARLITTTRWIVEARNGHLKAIFKYLGNRQHIHVFPNIGDFYRIAGAIINRFHPPIHMQSADVPLAQNMLHRSTLINYVQIRVEREGLLQRNVHR
;
A
#
# COMPACT_ATOMS: atom_id res chain seq x y z
N MET A 1 -1.59 -12.35 -14.38
CA MET A 1 -3.04 -12.68 -14.35
C MET A 1 -3.85 -11.41 -14.19
N LEU A 2 -3.56 -10.57 -13.19
CA LEU A 2 -4.21 -9.27 -13.00
C LEU A 2 -3.93 -8.27 -14.14
N ALA A 3 -2.72 -8.25 -14.70
CA ALA A 3 -2.37 -7.42 -15.87
C ALA A 3 -3.32 -7.66 -17.05
N ARG A 4 -3.57 -8.93 -17.40
CA ARG A 4 -4.50 -9.32 -18.47
C ARG A 4 -5.93 -8.87 -18.17
N GLU A 5 -6.36 -8.89 -16.92
CA GLU A 5 -7.70 -8.42 -16.56
C GLU A 5 -7.80 -6.89 -16.66
N LEU A 6 -6.75 -6.15 -16.28
CA LEU A 6 -6.71 -4.70 -16.44
C LEU A 6 -6.73 -4.27 -17.91
N GLU A 7 -6.01 -4.99 -18.77
CA GLU A 7 -5.98 -4.74 -20.22
C GLU A 7 -7.32 -5.03 -20.90
N ASN A 8 -7.99 -6.12 -20.51
CA ASN A 8 -9.19 -6.60 -21.20
C ASN A 8 -10.52 -6.12 -20.58
N ASN A 9 -10.49 -5.41 -19.45
CA ASN A 9 -11.69 -5.03 -18.72
C ASN A 9 -11.77 -3.53 -18.47
N GLU A 10 -12.52 -2.84 -19.34
CA GLU A 10 -12.83 -1.41 -19.24
C GLU A 10 -13.55 -1.04 -17.93
N ALA A 11 -14.12 -2.02 -17.19
CA ALA A 11 -14.80 -1.72 -15.94
C ALA A 11 -13.84 -1.13 -14.88
N PHE A 12 -12.53 -1.39 -14.97
CA PHE A 12 -11.55 -0.71 -14.11
C PHE A 12 -11.51 0.81 -14.33
N GLU A 13 -11.77 1.28 -15.55
CA GLU A 13 -11.74 2.72 -15.89
C GLU A 13 -12.95 3.47 -15.32
N GLN A 14 -14.03 2.75 -14.97
CA GLN A 14 -15.16 3.34 -14.24
C GLN A 14 -14.82 3.63 -12.77
N TRP A 15 -13.77 2.97 -12.26
CA TRP A 15 -13.39 2.95 -10.86
C TRP A 15 -12.14 3.78 -10.57
N LEU A 16 -11.14 3.66 -11.43
CA LEU A 16 -9.85 4.29 -11.30
C LEU A 16 -9.78 5.50 -12.23
N ARG A 17 -9.44 6.66 -11.66
CA ARG A 17 -9.29 7.91 -12.39
C ARG A 17 -7.83 8.34 -12.38
N PRO A 18 -7.36 9.02 -13.44
CA PRO A 18 -6.04 9.64 -13.42
C PRO A 18 -5.86 10.50 -12.16
N GLY A 19 -4.73 10.32 -11.47
CA GLY A 19 -4.41 10.95 -10.19
C GLY A 19 -4.79 10.14 -8.94
N ASP A 20 -5.54 9.05 -9.08
CA ASP A 20 -5.80 8.14 -7.95
C ASP A 20 -4.51 7.47 -7.47
N ILE A 21 -4.42 7.21 -6.17
CA ILE A 21 -3.30 6.50 -5.55
C ILE A 21 -3.67 5.03 -5.38
N PHE A 22 -2.88 4.14 -5.98
CA PHE A 22 -3.07 2.70 -5.87
C PHE A 22 -1.91 2.06 -5.12
N ILE A 23 -2.20 1.41 -3.99
CA ILE A 23 -1.20 0.65 -3.23
C ILE A 23 -1.13 -0.76 -3.79
N VAL A 24 -0.03 -1.08 -4.47
CA VAL A 24 0.17 -2.35 -5.16
C VAL A 24 0.95 -3.29 -4.24
N ASP A 25 0.41 -4.48 -4.01
CA ASP A 25 1.16 -5.54 -3.35
C ASP A 25 2.24 -6.10 -4.28
N ARG A 26 3.38 -6.50 -3.70
CA ARG A 26 4.58 -6.92 -4.45
C ARG A 26 4.30 -8.08 -5.42
N GLY A 27 3.34 -8.95 -5.11
CA GLY A 27 2.96 -10.06 -5.99
C GLY A 27 2.31 -9.63 -7.31
N TYR A 28 1.92 -8.36 -7.44
CA TYR A 28 1.25 -7.79 -8.60
C TYR A 28 2.06 -6.69 -9.30
N ARG A 29 3.39 -6.68 -9.13
CA ARG A 29 4.25 -5.65 -9.74
C ARG A 29 4.12 -5.55 -11.27
N ASP A 30 3.66 -6.62 -11.92
CA ASP A 30 3.44 -6.69 -13.37
C ASP A 30 2.37 -5.71 -13.86
N VAL A 31 1.48 -5.23 -12.97
CA VAL A 31 0.40 -4.31 -13.34
C VAL A 31 0.78 -2.84 -13.23
N VAL A 32 1.90 -2.53 -12.57
CA VAL A 32 2.32 -1.13 -12.32
C VAL A 32 2.45 -0.33 -13.61
N PRO A 33 3.12 -0.83 -14.68
CA PRO A 33 3.24 -0.05 -15.92
C PRO A 33 1.89 0.29 -16.56
N ILE A 34 0.94 -0.65 -16.52
CA ILE A 34 -0.41 -0.47 -17.09
C ILE A 34 -1.19 0.59 -16.30
N LEU A 35 -1.08 0.58 -14.98
CA LEU A 35 -1.75 1.55 -14.12
C LEU A 35 -1.14 2.95 -14.29
N GLU A 36 0.19 3.05 -14.37
CA GLU A 36 0.90 4.33 -14.57
C GLU A 36 0.61 4.94 -15.94
N GLU A 37 0.53 4.13 -17.01
CA GLU A 37 0.10 4.59 -18.35
C GLU A 37 -1.30 5.21 -18.33
N ARG A 38 -2.18 4.73 -17.46
CA ARG A 38 -3.53 5.27 -17.23
C ARG A 38 -3.56 6.46 -16.28
N GLY A 39 -2.40 6.98 -15.87
CA GLY A 39 -2.25 8.13 -14.99
C GLY A 39 -2.51 7.82 -13.51
N ILE A 40 -2.47 6.56 -13.10
CA ILE A 40 -2.62 6.15 -11.70
C ILE A 40 -1.28 6.24 -10.98
N ILE A 41 -1.28 6.81 -9.77
CA ILE A 41 -0.10 6.93 -8.93
C ILE A 41 0.09 5.61 -8.17
N CYS A 42 0.96 4.75 -8.66
CA CYS A 42 1.26 3.48 -8.01
C CYS A 42 2.24 3.65 -6.85
N LYS A 43 1.91 3.02 -5.72
CA LYS A 43 2.78 2.93 -4.54
C LYS A 43 3.01 1.48 -4.17
N MET A 44 4.25 1.03 -4.25
CA MET A 44 4.67 -0.33 -3.89
C MET A 44 5.91 -0.27 -2.98
N PRO A 45 6.01 -1.11 -1.94
CA PRO A 45 7.20 -1.13 -1.10
C PRO A 45 8.44 -1.47 -1.94
N PRO A 46 9.53 -0.67 -1.86
CA PRO A 46 10.72 -0.85 -2.69
C PRO A 46 11.34 -2.24 -2.52
N LEU A 47 12.07 -2.65 -3.56
CA LEU A 47 12.83 -3.88 -3.62
C LEU A 47 14.31 -3.56 -3.41
N LEU A 48 15.04 -4.52 -2.86
CA LEU A 48 16.50 -4.50 -2.94
C LEU A 48 16.87 -4.88 -4.37
N GLU A 49 17.74 -4.10 -4.98
CA GLU A 49 18.33 -4.44 -6.27
C GLU A 49 19.37 -5.57 -6.12
N ALA A 50 19.72 -6.18 -7.23
CA ALA A 50 20.71 -7.26 -7.22
C ALA A 50 22.04 -6.78 -6.65
N GLY A 51 22.51 -7.44 -5.58
CA GLY A 51 23.74 -7.08 -4.88
C GLY A 51 23.54 -6.09 -3.71
N GLU A 52 22.34 -5.57 -3.51
CA GLU A 52 22.02 -4.77 -2.33
C GLU A 52 21.64 -5.66 -1.14
N HIS A 53 22.16 -5.29 0.03
CA HIS A 53 21.83 -5.97 1.29
C HIS A 53 20.88 -5.14 2.17
N GLN A 54 20.74 -3.84 1.89
CA GLN A 54 19.92 -2.90 2.66
C GLN A 54 19.35 -1.81 1.75
N LEU A 55 18.15 -1.31 2.10
CA LEU A 55 17.53 -0.18 1.42
C LEU A 55 18.25 1.12 1.80
N SER A 56 18.25 2.10 0.90
CA SER A 56 18.62 3.47 1.27
C SER A 56 17.68 4.03 2.33
N THR A 57 18.08 5.10 3.01
CA THR A 57 17.21 5.77 4.00
C THR A 57 15.90 6.22 3.35
N GLU A 58 15.97 6.76 2.13
CA GLU A 58 14.83 7.25 1.36
C GLU A 58 13.88 6.10 1.03
N ALA A 59 14.40 5.00 0.47
CA ALA A 59 13.61 3.83 0.13
C ALA A 59 13.02 3.15 1.38
N ALA A 60 13.78 3.08 2.48
CA ALA A 60 13.28 2.55 3.74
C ALA A 60 12.16 3.43 4.33
N ASN A 61 12.26 4.75 4.20
CA ASN A 61 11.21 5.68 4.62
C ASN A 61 9.95 5.54 3.76
N GLU A 62 10.09 5.47 2.45
CA GLU A 62 8.95 5.21 1.54
C GLU A 62 8.29 3.86 1.86
N ALA A 63 9.08 2.80 2.08
CA ALA A 63 8.57 1.48 2.48
C ALA A 63 7.71 1.55 3.75
N ARG A 64 8.13 2.34 4.75
CA ARG A 64 7.37 2.55 5.99
C ARG A 64 6.05 3.26 5.74
N LEU A 65 6.06 4.35 4.95
CA LEU A 65 4.84 5.09 4.61
C LEU A 65 3.82 4.20 3.89
N ILE A 66 4.28 3.42 2.90
CA ILE A 66 3.44 2.50 2.14
C ILE A 66 2.89 1.40 3.05
N THR A 67 3.73 0.79 3.89
CA THR A 67 3.33 -0.32 4.77
C THR A 67 2.30 0.13 5.81
N THR A 68 2.48 1.31 6.42
CA THR A 68 1.50 1.85 7.36
C THR A 68 0.16 2.13 6.69
N THR A 69 0.17 2.68 5.47
CA THR A 69 -1.08 2.93 4.74
C THR A 69 -1.77 1.61 4.35
N ARG A 70 -1.00 0.62 3.88
CA ARG A 70 -1.52 -0.72 3.57
C ARG A 70 -2.20 -1.36 4.79
N TRP A 71 -1.61 -1.25 5.97
CA TRP A 71 -2.20 -1.77 7.20
C TRP A 71 -3.61 -1.20 7.48
N ILE A 72 -3.82 0.10 7.24
CA ILE A 72 -5.14 0.75 7.38
C ILE A 72 -6.14 0.16 6.38
N VAL A 73 -5.73 0.05 5.12
CA VAL A 73 -6.57 -0.52 4.04
C VAL A 73 -6.94 -1.98 4.34
N GLU A 74 -5.97 -2.78 4.79
CA GLU A 74 -6.17 -4.18 5.14
C GLU A 74 -7.10 -4.37 6.34
N ALA A 75 -6.95 -3.56 7.39
CA ALA A 75 -7.84 -3.60 8.55
C ALA A 75 -9.29 -3.27 8.16
N ARG A 76 -9.50 -2.26 7.30
CA ARG A 76 -10.83 -1.93 6.78
C ARG A 76 -11.40 -3.02 5.89
N ASN A 77 -10.59 -3.57 5.00
CA ASN A 77 -10.99 -4.69 4.15
C ASN A 77 -11.37 -5.92 4.98
N GLY A 78 -10.58 -6.25 6.01
CA GLY A 78 -10.87 -7.35 6.93
C GLY A 78 -12.20 -7.18 7.66
N HIS A 79 -12.51 -5.97 8.12
CA HIS A 79 -13.79 -5.68 8.77
C HIS A 79 -14.99 -5.79 7.84
N LEU A 80 -14.87 -5.26 6.62
CA LEU A 80 -15.88 -5.42 5.57
C LEU A 80 -16.17 -6.90 5.32
N LYS A 81 -15.12 -7.73 5.21
CA LYS A 81 -15.24 -9.18 5.02
C LYS A 81 -15.83 -9.92 6.22
N ALA A 82 -15.55 -9.45 7.45
CA ALA A 82 -16.08 -10.04 8.67
C ALA A 82 -17.61 -9.87 8.77
N ILE A 83 -18.13 -8.72 8.32
CA ILE A 83 -19.57 -8.43 8.32
C ILE A 83 -20.24 -9.00 7.06
N PHE A 84 -19.68 -8.73 5.88
CA PHE A 84 -20.20 -9.17 4.59
C PHE A 84 -19.40 -10.33 4.04
N LYS A 85 -19.77 -11.55 4.44
CA LYS A 85 -19.10 -12.80 4.00
C LYS A 85 -18.95 -12.92 2.48
N TYR A 86 -19.87 -12.32 1.73
CA TYR A 86 -19.77 -12.21 0.27
C TYR A 86 -18.42 -11.60 -0.16
N LEU A 87 -17.99 -10.48 0.41
CA LEU A 87 -16.72 -9.83 0.07
C LEU A 87 -15.48 -10.65 0.49
N GLY A 88 -15.66 -11.64 1.37
CA GLY A 88 -14.61 -12.57 1.80
C GLY A 88 -14.44 -13.78 0.87
N ASN A 89 -15.42 -14.07 0.03
CA ASN A 89 -15.42 -15.23 -0.87
C ASN A 89 -14.87 -14.88 -2.26
N ARG A 90 -14.41 -15.92 -2.98
CA ARG A 90 -14.06 -15.77 -4.40
C ARG A 90 -15.30 -15.38 -5.19
N GLN A 91 -15.17 -14.30 -5.95
CA GLN A 91 -16.24 -13.80 -6.81
C GLN A 91 -16.02 -14.25 -8.25
N HIS A 92 -17.13 -14.44 -8.96
CA HIS A 92 -17.08 -14.65 -10.39
C HIS A 92 -16.72 -13.34 -11.10
N ILE A 93 -15.93 -13.47 -12.16
CA ILE A 93 -15.41 -12.33 -12.93
C ILE A 93 -16.52 -11.41 -13.49
N HIS A 94 -17.71 -11.95 -13.80
CA HIS A 94 -18.82 -11.15 -14.32
C HIS A 94 -19.35 -10.11 -13.34
N VAL A 95 -19.08 -10.28 -12.04
CA VAL A 95 -19.50 -9.31 -11.01
C VAL A 95 -18.47 -8.21 -10.81
N PHE A 96 -17.28 -8.36 -11.41
CA PHE A 96 -16.19 -7.41 -11.28
C PHE A 96 -16.58 -5.96 -11.58
N PRO A 97 -17.40 -5.64 -12.61
CA PRO A 97 -17.81 -4.26 -12.87
C PRO A 97 -18.56 -3.59 -11.71
N ASN A 98 -19.27 -4.38 -10.90
CA ASN A 98 -20.04 -3.88 -9.76
C ASN A 98 -19.26 -3.97 -8.44
N ILE A 99 -18.02 -4.47 -8.44
CA ILE A 99 -17.33 -4.89 -7.22
C ILE A 99 -17.29 -3.79 -6.19
N GLY A 100 -16.97 -2.57 -6.60
CA GLY A 100 -16.84 -1.55 -5.61
C GLY A 100 -18.16 -0.83 -5.30
N ASP A 101 -19.23 -0.96 -6.09
CA ASP A 101 -20.55 -0.53 -5.65
C ASP A 101 -20.95 -1.36 -4.43
N PHE A 102 -20.57 -2.64 -4.41
CA PHE A 102 -20.69 -3.45 -3.22
C PHE A 102 -19.86 -2.91 -2.05
N TYR A 103 -18.62 -2.48 -2.28
CA TYR A 103 -17.81 -1.86 -1.23
C TYR A 103 -18.40 -0.54 -0.73
N ARG A 104 -18.96 0.30 -1.61
CA ARG A 104 -19.65 1.56 -1.25
C ARG A 104 -20.92 1.30 -0.44
N ILE A 105 -21.75 0.36 -0.89
CA ILE A 105 -22.99 -0.05 -0.20
C ILE A 105 -22.66 -0.67 1.17
N ALA A 106 -21.71 -1.61 1.22
CA ALA A 106 -21.25 -2.23 2.46
C ALA A 106 -20.70 -1.19 3.44
N GLY A 107 -19.88 -0.25 2.94
CA GLY A 107 -19.37 0.87 3.72
C GLY A 107 -20.49 1.76 4.27
N ALA A 108 -21.48 2.12 3.45
CA ALA A 108 -22.62 2.93 3.87
C ALA A 108 -23.46 2.24 4.97
N ILE A 109 -23.70 0.93 4.83
CA ILE A 109 -24.41 0.13 5.85
C ILE A 109 -23.62 0.10 7.16
N ILE A 110 -22.31 -0.17 7.11
CA ILE A 110 -21.44 -0.15 8.31
C ILE A 110 -21.48 1.23 8.97
N ASN A 111 -21.31 2.30 8.21
CA ASN A 111 -21.31 3.66 8.75
C ASN A 111 -22.64 4.04 9.42
N ARG A 112 -23.76 3.47 8.96
CA ARG A 112 -25.09 3.74 9.51
C ARG A 112 -25.42 2.90 10.74
N PHE A 113 -25.03 1.62 10.76
CA PHE A 113 -25.56 0.64 11.71
C PHE A 113 -24.50 -0.02 12.61
N HIS A 114 -23.21 0.10 12.29
CA HIS A 114 -22.14 -0.51 13.08
C HIS A 114 -21.27 0.55 13.78
N PRO A 115 -20.68 0.21 14.95
CA PRO A 115 -19.66 1.05 15.56
C PRO A 115 -18.48 1.28 14.59
N PRO A 116 -17.92 2.50 14.53
CA PRO A 116 -16.69 2.74 13.78
C PRO A 116 -15.56 1.86 14.32
N ILE A 117 -14.81 1.20 13.44
CA ILE A 117 -13.52 0.66 13.87
C ILE A 117 -12.62 1.83 14.24
N HIS A 118 -12.12 1.80 15.47
CA HIS A 118 -11.10 2.72 15.92
C HIS A 118 -9.73 2.05 15.81
N MET A 119 -8.89 2.56 14.92
CA MET A 119 -7.49 2.14 14.83
C MET A 119 -6.69 3.10 15.69
N GLN A 120 -6.32 2.66 16.90
CA GLN A 120 -5.57 3.51 17.83
C GLN A 120 -4.29 4.02 17.17
N SER A 121 -4.03 5.32 17.35
CA SER A 121 -2.87 6.04 16.80
C SER A 121 -2.84 6.20 15.27
N ALA A 122 -3.81 5.69 14.52
CA ALA A 122 -3.87 5.87 13.07
C ALA A 122 -4.62 7.16 12.70
N ASP A 123 -4.06 8.30 13.06
CA ASP A 123 -4.67 9.62 12.87
C ASP A 123 -3.86 10.53 11.94
N VAL A 124 -4.47 11.68 11.59
CA VAL A 124 -3.86 12.69 10.72
C VAL A 124 -2.55 13.23 11.31
N PRO A 125 -2.46 13.57 12.62
CA PRO A 125 -1.19 13.96 13.24
C PRO A 125 -0.06 12.94 13.07
N LEU A 126 -0.33 11.64 13.28
CA LEU A 126 0.67 10.60 13.06
C LEU A 126 1.12 10.58 11.59
N ALA A 127 0.18 10.64 10.64
CA ALA A 127 0.50 10.64 9.21
C ALA A 127 1.39 11.84 8.84
N GLN A 128 1.07 13.04 9.34
CA GLN A 128 1.89 14.24 9.14
C GLN A 128 3.27 14.10 9.77
N ASN A 129 3.36 13.52 10.97
CA ASN A 129 4.63 13.27 11.64
C ASN A 129 5.50 12.28 10.86
N MET A 130 4.92 11.18 10.38
CA MET A 130 5.62 10.19 9.56
C MET A 130 6.14 10.82 8.26
N LEU A 131 5.31 11.64 7.60
CA LEU A 131 5.72 12.33 6.38
C LEU A 131 6.86 13.31 6.66
N HIS A 132 6.75 14.14 7.71
CA HIS A 132 7.83 15.05 8.10
C HIS A 132 9.12 14.31 8.45
N ARG A 133 9.04 13.23 9.23
CA ARG A 133 10.22 12.43 9.60
C ARG A 133 10.87 11.75 8.41
N SER A 134 10.11 11.44 7.36
CA SER A 134 10.64 10.83 6.14
C SER A 134 11.61 11.74 5.38
N THR A 135 11.51 13.06 5.58
CA THR A 135 12.38 14.07 4.94
C THR A 135 13.56 14.47 5.81
N LEU A 136 13.67 13.95 7.05
CA LEU A 136 14.76 14.29 7.95
C LEU A 136 16.02 13.47 7.65
N ILE A 137 17.16 14.11 7.85
CA ILE A 137 18.48 13.49 7.68
C ILE A 137 18.66 12.34 8.69
N ASN A 138 19.16 11.20 8.20
CA ASN A 138 19.51 10.06 9.04
C ASN A 138 20.91 10.21 9.64
N TYR A 139 21.00 10.93 10.77
CA TYR A 139 22.26 11.12 11.50
C TYR A 139 22.91 9.82 11.98
N VAL A 140 22.13 8.76 12.21
CA VAL A 140 22.66 7.45 12.61
C VAL A 140 23.41 6.81 11.45
N GLN A 141 22.85 6.84 10.24
CA GLN A 141 23.54 6.36 9.04
C GLN A 141 24.85 7.13 8.81
N ILE A 142 24.81 8.47 8.88
CA ILE A 142 26.01 9.31 8.74
C ILE A 142 27.09 8.89 9.74
N ARG A 143 26.70 8.65 10.99
CA ARG A 143 27.65 8.21 12.03
C ARG A 143 28.24 6.83 11.72
N VAL A 144 27.39 5.88 11.33
CA VAL A 144 27.80 4.51 10.99
C VAL A 144 28.81 4.50 9.84
N GLU A 145 28.56 5.30 8.81
CA GLU A 145 29.47 5.45 7.65
C GLU A 145 30.77 6.15 8.05
N ARG A 146 30.69 7.27 8.78
CA ARG A 146 31.86 8.03 9.24
C ARG A 146 32.78 7.21 10.15
N GLU A 147 32.21 6.39 11.02
CA GLU A 147 32.94 5.59 12.01
C GLU A 147 33.28 4.18 11.49
N GLY A 148 32.95 3.85 10.23
CA GLY A 148 33.28 2.55 9.63
C GLY A 148 32.57 1.36 10.29
N LEU A 149 31.45 1.59 10.97
CA LEU A 149 30.80 0.61 11.86
C LEU A 149 30.10 -0.54 11.11
N LEU A 150 30.05 -0.49 9.78
CA LEU A 150 29.52 -1.57 8.93
C LEU A 150 30.51 -2.73 8.78
N GLN A 151 31.80 -2.51 9.01
CA GLN A 151 32.78 -3.58 8.96
C GLN A 151 32.78 -4.32 10.30
N ARG A 152 32.40 -5.61 10.27
CA ARG A 152 32.76 -6.51 11.36
C ARG A 152 34.28 -6.56 11.40
N ASN A 153 34.89 -6.23 12.55
CA ASN A 153 36.31 -6.45 12.76
C ASN A 153 36.64 -7.94 12.48
N VAL A 154 37.13 -8.26 11.29
CA VAL A 154 37.56 -9.63 10.91
C VAL A 154 38.96 -9.91 11.46
N HIS A 155 39.29 -9.40 12.64
CA HIS A 155 40.58 -9.62 13.31
C HIS A 155 40.33 -10.11 14.74
N ARG A 156 40.19 -11.43 14.88
CA ARG A 156 40.64 -12.22 16.02
C ARG A 156 41.16 -13.55 15.50
#